data_AF-A0A9E6SVP1-F1
#
_entry.id   AF-A0A9E6SVP1-F1
#
_cell.length_a   1.000
_cell.length_b   1.000
_cell.length_c   1.000
_cell.angle_alpha   90.00
_cell.angle_beta   90.00
_cell.angle_gamma   90.00
#
_symmetry.space_group_name_H-M   'P 1'
#
loop_
_entity.id
_entity.type
_entity.pdbx_description
1 polymer ?
#
loop_
_entity_poly.entity_id
_entity_poly.type
_entity_poly.pdbx_seq_one_letter_code
_entity_poly.pdbx_strand_id
1 'polypeptide(L)'
;MPTNDNDATFGMGQGEGSGGDRSWSAPVHAADSNGNPVTVSFGQGNQEGQTLIASGHNNFLDFYGDKNAGVQPNHDHYGKDGNTGKNGDRGSWW
;
A
#
# COMPACT_ATOMS: atom_id res chain seq x y z
N MET A 1 13.97 -12.74 -13.92
CA MET A 1 14.34 -11.34 -13.59
C MET A 1 14.47 -11.29 -12.07
N PRO A 2 15.64 -11.00 -11.48
CA PRO A 2 15.76 -10.88 -10.03
C PRO A 2 14.93 -9.67 -9.56
N THR A 3 14.03 -9.88 -8.61
CA THR A 3 13.28 -8.81 -7.95
C THR A 3 14.26 -8.00 -7.11
N ASN A 4 14.35 -6.70 -7.38
CA ASN A 4 15.25 -5.83 -6.65
C ASN A 4 14.59 -5.49 -5.30
N ASP A 5 14.61 -6.44 -4.37
CA ASP A 5 14.13 -6.28 -2.98
C ASP A 5 15.03 -5.30 -2.17
N ASN A 6 16.01 -4.67 -2.82
CA ASN A 6 16.99 -3.75 -2.24
C ASN A 6 16.69 -2.28 -2.59
N ASP A 7 15.44 -1.87 -2.60
CA ASP A 7 15.15 -0.44 -2.43
C ASP A 7 15.33 -0.11 -0.96
N ALA A 8 16.57 0.23 -0.58
CA ALA A 8 16.94 0.65 0.77
C ALA A 8 16.20 1.91 1.27
N THR A 9 15.37 2.52 0.41
CA THR A 9 14.52 3.66 0.73
C THR A 9 13.03 3.34 0.72
N PHE A 10 12.64 2.10 0.40
CA PHE A 10 11.24 1.66 0.45
C PHE A 10 10.73 1.68 1.89
N GLY A 11 9.62 2.38 2.13
CA GLY A 11 9.08 2.59 3.48
C GLY A 11 9.75 3.74 4.26
N MET A 12 10.76 4.41 3.71
CA MET A 12 11.42 5.56 4.34
C MET A 12 10.81 6.88 3.88
N GLY A 13 9.47 6.98 3.94
CA GLY A 13 8.70 8.24 3.85
C GLY A 13 9.25 9.30 2.89
N GLN A 14 9.66 8.92 1.67
CA GLN A 14 10.20 9.88 0.73
C GLN A 14 9.06 10.70 0.10
N GLY A 15 8.99 11.95 0.52
CA GLY A 15 8.47 13.04 -0.31
C GLY A 15 6.98 13.31 -0.14
N GLU A 16 6.70 14.51 0.35
CA GLU A 16 5.45 15.21 0.12
C GLU A 16 5.04 15.09 -1.37
N GLY A 17 3.94 14.40 -1.67
CA GLY A 17 3.26 14.53 -2.96
C GLY A 17 3.04 13.28 -3.81
N SER A 18 3.53 12.11 -3.41
CA SER A 18 3.18 10.85 -4.08
C SER A 18 2.26 10.05 -3.16
N GLY A 19 1.02 9.80 -3.60
CA GLY A 19 0.13 8.68 -3.24
C GLY A 19 -0.35 8.43 -1.79
N GLY A 20 0.48 8.65 -0.77
CA GLY A 20 0.10 8.53 0.63
C GLY A 20 -0.35 9.90 1.11
N ASP A 21 -1.66 10.09 1.29
CA ASP A 21 -2.12 11.20 2.11
C ASP A 21 -1.50 11.11 3.53
N ARG A 22 -1.56 12.18 4.33
CA ARG A 22 -1.05 12.18 5.73
C ARG A 22 -1.72 11.16 6.64
N SER A 23 -2.65 10.36 6.12
CA SER A 23 -3.44 9.37 6.84
C SER A 23 -2.94 7.94 6.59
N TRP A 24 -1.83 7.73 5.89
CA TRP A 24 -1.23 6.42 5.70
C TRP A 24 0.28 6.44 5.94
N SER A 25 0.80 5.37 6.54
CA SER A 25 2.24 5.19 6.74
C SER A 25 2.95 4.97 5.40
N ALA A 26 4.29 5.05 5.41
CA ALA A 26 5.05 4.55 4.27
C ALA A 26 4.81 3.02 4.11
N PRO A 27 4.79 2.49 2.86
CA PRO A 27 4.53 1.08 2.63
C PRO A 27 5.76 0.25 2.98
N VAL A 28 5.55 -0.95 3.52
CA VAL A 28 6.62 -1.87 3.92
C VAL A 28 6.46 -3.22 3.23
N HIS A 29 7.56 -3.85 2.86
CA HIS A 29 7.57 -5.22 2.35
C HIS A 29 7.54 -6.23 3.50
N ALA A 30 6.74 -7.27 3.35
CA ALA A 30 6.60 -8.36 4.31
C ALA A 30 6.28 -9.66 3.57
N ALA A 31 6.03 -10.73 4.33
CA ALA A 31 5.55 -11.99 3.80
C ALA A 31 4.29 -12.45 4.54
N ASP A 32 3.37 -13.10 3.81
CA ASP A 32 2.21 -13.76 4.39
C ASP A 32 2.59 -15.04 5.14
N SER A 33 1.61 -15.75 5.71
CA SER A 33 1.84 -16.99 6.45
C SER A 33 2.41 -18.14 5.62
N ASN A 34 2.32 -18.07 4.29
CA ASN A 34 2.87 -19.03 3.36
C ASN A 34 4.25 -18.60 2.82
N GLY A 35 4.75 -17.44 3.24
CA GLY A 35 5.99 -16.86 2.74
C GLY A 35 5.86 -16.11 1.42
N ASN A 36 4.63 -15.85 0.93
CA ASN A 36 4.45 -15.05 -0.27
C ASN A 36 4.70 -13.57 0.02
N PRO A 37 5.38 -12.84 -0.88
CA PRO A 37 5.65 -11.42 -0.69
C PRO A 37 4.36 -10.60 -0.67
N VAL A 38 4.32 -9.61 0.22
CA VAL A 38 3.23 -8.61 0.32
C VAL A 38 3.79 -7.23 0.60
N THR A 39 3.02 -6.20 0.26
CA THR A 39 3.28 -4.80 0.63
C THR A 39 2.15 -4.31 1.53
N VAL A 40 2.48 -3.67 2.64
CA VAL A 40 1.52 -3.25 3.66
C VAL A 40 1.69 -1.77 3.99
N SER A 41 0.60 -1.05 4.21
CA SER A 41 0.59 0.28 4.83
C SER A 41 -0.49 0.37 5.90
N PHE A 42 -0.22 1.13 6.96
CA PHE A 42 -1.13 1.28 8.10
C PHE A 42 -1.70 2.68 8.14
N GLY A 43 -2.99 2.78 8.45
CA GLY A 43 -3.66 4.06 8.58
C GLY A 43 -3.18 4.85 9.80
N GLN A 44 -3.15 6.17 9.66
CA GLN A 44 -2.74 7.16 10.66
C GLN A 44 -3.83 8.23 10.78
N GLY A 45 -3.95 8.88 11.95
CA GLY A 45 -4.99 9.87 12.21
C GLY A 45 -6.40 9.31 11.98
N ASN A 46 -7.15 9.90 11.04
CA ASN A 46 -8.53 9.50 10.76
C ASN A 46 -8.67 8.08 10.19
N GLN A 47 -7.58 7.49 9.69
CA GLN A 47 -7.56 6.12 9.17
C GLN A 47 -6.98 5.11 10.18
N GLU A 48 -6.70 5.50 11.42
CA GLU A 48 -6.17 4.58 12.43
C GLU A 48 -6.99 3.28 12.56
N GLY A 49 -6.27 2.16 12.67
CA GLY A 49 -6.85 0.82 12.71
C GLY A 49 -7.18 0.22 11.33
N GLN A 50 -7.00 0.97 10.24
CA GLN A 50 -7.16 0.47 8.88
C GLN A 50 -5.83 -0.01 8.29
N THR A 51 -5.89 -0.86 7.28
CA THR A 51 -4.69 -1.43 6.64
C THR A 51 -4.88 -1.54 5.14
N LEU A 52 -3.84 -1.20 4.39
CA LEU A 52 -3.75 -1.43 2.95
C LEU A 52 -2.81 -2.61 2.71
N ILE A 53 -3.22 -3.59 1.91
CA ILE A 53 -2.41 -4.78 1.63
C ILE A 53 -2.41 -5.06 0.13
N ALA A 54 -1.23 -5.28 -0.44
CA ALA A 54 -1.04 -5.68 -1.82
C ALA A 54 -0.23 -6.98 -1.89
N SER A 55 -0.54 -7.83 -2.88
CA SER A 55 0.32 -8.97 -3.20
C SER A 55 1.60 -8.49 -3.89
N GLY A 56 2.73 -9.11 -3.56
CA GLY A 56 4.04 -8.77 -4.08
C GLY A 56 4.73 -7.63 -3.32
N HIS A 57 6.02 -7.48 -3.58
CA HIS A 57 6.81 -6.32 -3.19
C HIS A 57 6.63 -5.22 -4.25
N ASN A 58 5.61 -4.40 -4.08
CA ASN A 58 5.29 -3.30 -4.98
C ASN A 58 6.21 -2.12 -4.68
N ASN A 59 6.51 -1.31 -5.69
CA ASN A 59 7.10 0.02 -5.44
C ASN A 59 6.00 0.99 -4.99
N PHE A 60 6.41 2.20 -4.59
CA PHE A 60 5.50 3.20 -4.03
C PHE A 60 4.39 3.61 -5.00
N LEU A 61 4.77 3.84 -6.27
CA LEU A 61 3.85 4.29 -7.32
C LEU A 61 2.82 3.21 -7.66
N ASP A 62 3.23 1.96 -7.75
CA ASP A 62 2.32 0.85 -8.02
C ASP A 62 1.40 0.59 -6.82
N PHE A 63 1.90 0.76 -5.60
CA PHE A 63 1.11 0.56 -4.39
C PHE A 63 0.02 1.62 -4.24
N TYR A 64 0.39 2.92 -4.21
CA TYR A 64 -0.58 4.00 -3.99
C TYR A 64 -1.24 4.56 -5.25
N GLY A 65 -0.71 4.22 -6.43
CA GLY A 65 -1.11 4.85 -7.68
C GLY A 65 -0.66 6.30 -7.80
N ASP A 66 -0.94 6.86 -8.96
CA ASP A 66 -0.81 8.29 -9.25
C ASP A 66 -1.91 8.67 -10.24
N LYS A 67 -2.91 9.38 -9.72
CA LYS A 67 -4.05 9.85 -10.52
C LYS A 67 -3.64 10.76 -11.67
N ASN A 68 -2.59 11.57 -11.51
CA ASN A 68 -2.12 12.48 -12.57
C ASN A 68 -1.40 11.71 -13.68
N ALA A 69 -0.70 10.62 -13.33
CA ALA A 69 -0.08 9.72 -14.30
C ALA A 69 -1.04 8.64 -14.83
N GLY A 70 -2.28 8.59 -14.35
CA GLY A 70 -3.27 7.57 -14.73
C GLY A 70 -2.96 6.17 -14.18
N VAL A 71 -2.10 6.07 -13.16
CA VAL A 71 -1.75 4.81 -12.48
C VAL A 71 -2.76 4.58 -11.37
N GLN A 72 -3.47 3.46 -11.43
CA GLN A 72 -4.37 3.07 -10.34
C GLN A 72 -3.56 2.42 -9.21
N PRO A 73 -3.96 2.63 -7.94
CA PRO A 73 -3.41 1.88 -6.83
C PRO A 73 -3.62 0.37 -7.00
N ASN A 74 -2.77 -0.42 -6.36
CA ASN A 74 -2.77 -1.88 -6.43
C ASN A 74 -2.83 -2.51 -5.03
N HIS A 75 -3.64 -1.97 -4.12
CA HIS A 75 -3.79 -2.49 -2.76
C HIS A 75 -5.26 -2.67 -2.39
N ASP A 76 -5.56 -3.66 -1.56
CA ASP A 76 -6.87 -3.83 -0.95
C ASP A 76 -6.97 -3.00 0.33
N HIS A 77 -8.12 -2.34 0.52
CA HIS A 77 -8.42 -1.57 1.72
C HIS A 77 -9.19 -2.40 2.76
N TYR A 78 -8.55 -2.63 3.91
CA TYR A 78 -9.16 -3.25 5.09
C TYR A 78 -9.55 -2.18 6.12
N GLY A 79 -10.84 -2.16 6.47
CA GLY A 79 -11.38 -1.30 7.50
C GLY A 79 -10.95 -1.71 8.91
N LYS A 80 -11.29 -0.87 9.90
CA LYS A 80 -11.01 -1.10 11.32
C LYS A 80 -11.61 -2.39 11.90
N ASP A 81 -12.61 -2.93 11.23
CA ASP A 81 -13.29 -4.19 11.56
C ASP A 81 -12.67 -5.40 10.85
N GLY A 82 -11.58 -5.20 10.09
CA GLY A 82 -10.87 -6.24 9.34
C GLY A 82 -11.59 -6.66 8.06
N ASN A 83 -12.66 -5.97 7.66
CA ASN A 83 -13.40 -6.27 6.44
C ASN A 83 -12.93 -5.38 5.28
N THR A 84 -12.93 -5.93 4.07
CA THR A 84 -12.74 -5.13 2.86
C THR A 84 -14.07 -4.54 2.41
N GLY A 85 -14.06 -3.28 1.97
CA GLY A 85 -15.19 -2.74 1.23
C GLY A 85 -15.33 -3.51 -0.09
N LYS A 86 -16.44 -4.24 -0.28
CA LYS A 86 -16.79 -4.97 -1.53
C LYS A 86 -15.60 -5.67 -2.22
N ASN A 87 -15.11 -6.78 -1.65
CA ASN A 87 -14.17 -7.73 -2.26
C ASN A 87 -12.70 -7.25 -2.44
N GLY A 88 -12.25 -6.26 -1.68
CA GLY A 88 -10.94 -5.66 -1.94
C GLY A 88 -11.09 -4.75 -3.15
N ASP A 89 -11.19 -3.46 -2.89
CA ASP A 89 -11.49 -2.46 -3.91
C ASP A 89 -10.30 -2.19 -4.85
N ARG A 90 -9.15 -2.84 -4.61
CA ARG A 90 -7.87 -2.58 -5.28
C ARG A 90 -7.57 -1.08 -5.38
N GLY A 91 -7.94 -0.32 -4.36
CA GLY A 91 -7.74 1.13 -4.29
C GLY A 91 -8.62 1.92 -5.27
N SER A 92 -9.80 1.42 -5.64
CA SER A 92 -10.80 2.24 -6.32
C SER A 92 -10.98 3.57 -5.57
N TRP A 93 -10.69 4.68 -6.24
CA TRP A 93 -10.86 6.02 -5.67
C TRP A 93 -12.35 6.27 -5.39
N TRP A 94 -12.78 6.23 -4.12
CA TRP A 94 -14.15 6.61 -3.71
C TRP A 94 -14.24 8.10 -3.39
#